data_AF-A0A524ILR9-F1
#
_entry.id   AF-A0A524ILR9-F1
#
_cell.length_a   1.000
_cell.length_b   1.000
_cell.length_c   1.000
_cell.angle_alpha   90.00
_cell.angle_beta   90.00
_cell.angle_gamma   90.00
#
_symmetry.space_group_name_H-M   'P 1'
#
loop_
_entity.id
_entity.type
_entity.pdbx_description
1 polymer ?
#
loop_
_entity_poly.entity_id
_entity_poly.type
_entity_poly.pdbx_seq_one_letter_code
_entity_poly.pdbx_strand_id
1 'polypeptide(L)'
;MPDHSGKRQLDALGLAGRLTSMPNQALRVLHIDSARDYRGGQNQVRALMAGLRSVPNLSQTLVARPGSRLVDDALDLGVDTRSIHWGGAMVEGTLRCYAQVAHRSQSSALTAA
;
A
#
# COMPACT_ATOMS: atom_id res chain seq x y z
N MET A 1 11.47 24.12 9.45
CA MET A 1 11.08 24.31 8.04
C MET A 1 10.91 22.94 7.41
N PRO A 2 9.69 22.40 7.24
CA PRO A 2 9.54 21.08 6.64
C PRO A 2 9.51 21.18 5.10
N ASP A 3 10.38 20.39 4.46
CA ASP A 3 10.50 20.24 3.01
C ASP A 3 9.19 19.71 2.38
N HIS A 4 8.68 20.43 1.38
CA HIS A 4 7.46 20.12 0.63
C HIS A 4 7.70 19.31 -0.66
N SER A 5 8.89 18.74 -0.84
CA SER A 5 9.27 18.02 -2.07
C SER A 5 8.37 16.82 -2.40
N GLY A 6 7.85 16.10 -1.40
CA GLY A 6 7.00 14.93 -1.61
C GLY A 6 5.58 15.22 -2.15
N LYS A 7 5.01 16.40 -1.86
CA LYS A 7 3.65 16.76 -2.33
C LYS A 7 3.61 16.99 -3.84
N ARG A 8 4.67 17.60 -4.39
CA ARG A 8 4.75 17.94 -5.83
C ARG A 8 4.83 16.71 -6.75
N GLN A 9 5.35 15.59 -6.26
CA GLN A 9 5.54 14.39 -7.09
C GLN A 9 4.25 13.60 -7.32
N LEU A 10 3.28 13.69 -6.41
CA LEU A 10 1.97 13.06 -6.59
C LEU A 10 1.02 13.89 -7.44
N ASP A 11 1.14 15.21 -7.38
CA ASP A 11 0.42 16.14 -8.27
C ASP A 11 0.88 15.98 -9.72
N ALA A 12 2.18 15.74 -9.95
CA ALA A 12 2.76 15.55 -11.29
C ALA A 12 2.22 14.31 -12.04
N LEU A 13 1.70 13.31 -11.33
CA LEU A 13 1.05 12.14 -11.91
C LEU A 13 -0.47 12.33 -12.10
N GLY A 14 -1.04 13.46 -11.65
CA GLY A 14 -2.48 13.71 -11.64
C GLY A 14 -3.28 12.69 -10.81
N LEU A 15 -2.60 11.82 -10.07
CA LEU A 15 -3.21 10.67 -9.41
C LEU A 15 -4.03 11.13 -8.21
N ALA A 16 -3.49 12.08 -7.42
CA ALA A 16 -4.21 12.66 -6.30
C ALA A 16 -5.54 13.32 -6.76
N GLY A 17 -5.52 14.09 -7.85
CA GLY A 17 -6.71 14.73 -8.42
C GLY A 17 -7.72 13.75 -9.04
N ARG A 18 -7.26 12.63 -9.60
CA ARG A 18 -8.16 11.59 -10.16
C ARG A 18 -8.77 10.70 -9.08
N LEU A 19 -8.07 10.44 -7.99
CA LEU A 19 -8.59 9.66 -6.86
C LEU A 19 -9.59 10.47 -6.02
N THR A 20 -9.46 11.80 -5.94
CA THR A 20 -10.42 12.68 -5.25
C THR A 20 -11.69 12.96 -6.05
N SER A 21 -11.65 12.76 -7.38
CA SER A 21 -12.78 12.97 -8.30
C SER A 21 -13.75 11.77 -8.41
N MET A 22 -13.44 10.63 -7.77
CA MET A 22 -14.37 9.50 -7.73
C MET A 22 -15.23 9.55 -6.45
N PRO A 23 -16.51 9.99 -6.54
CA PRO A 23 -17.38 9.97 -5.38
C PRO A 23 -17.64 8.52 -4.94
N ASN A 24 -17.30 8.25 -3.68
CA ASN A 24 -17.79 7.14 -2.86
C ASN A 24 -17.19 5.73 -3.07
N GLN A 25 -16.07 5.57 -3.81
CA GLN A 25 -15.36 4.28 -3.81
C GLN A 25 -14.14 4.31 -2.89
N ALA A 26 -14.18 3.50 -1.83
CA ALA A 26 -13.02 3.28 -0.96
C ALA A 26 -11.89 2.63 -1.78
N LEU A 27 -10.79 3.35 -1.96
CA LEU A 27 -9.62 2.92 -2.71
C LEU A 27 -8.73 2.06 -1.83
N ARG A 28 -8.17 1.00 -2.40
CA ARG A 28 -7.29 0.07 -1.69
C ARG A 28 -6.02 -0.14 -2.51
N VAL A 29 -4.87 0.16 -1.91
CA VAL A 29 -3.56 0.02 -2.56
C VAL A 29 -2.78 -1.09 -1.91
N LEU A 30 -2.36 -2.07 -2.71
CA LEU A 30 -1.49 -3.17 -2.29
C LEU A 30 -0.09 -2.96 -2.85
N HIS A 31 0.88 -2.68 -1.98
CA HIS A 31 2.29 -2.61 -2.31
C HIS A 31 2.90 -4.01 -2.16
N ILE A 32 3.61 -4.51 -3.17
CA ILE A 32 4.28 -5.82 -3.10
C ILE A 32 5.78 -5.61 -3.30
N ASP A 33 6.57 -6.00 -2.29
CA ASP A 33 8.02 -6.00 -2.37
C ASP A 33 8.55 -7.43 -2.56
N SER A 34 9.32 -7.63 -3.63
CA SER A 34 9.92 -8.91 -3.99
C SER A 34 11.14 -9.30 -3.14
N ALA A 35 11.31 -8.65 -1.98
CA ALA A 35 12.40 -8.89 -1.03
C ALA A 35 13.81 -8.74 -1.59
N ARG A 36 13.94 -7.93 -2.64
CA ARG A 36 15.24 -7.48 -3.14
C ARG A 36 15.88 -6.53 -2.13
N ASP A 37 17.19 -6.36 -2.23
CA ASP A 37 17.90 -5.38 -1.43
C ASP A 37 17.28 -3.99 -1.55
N TYR A 38 17.31 -3.26 -0.44
CA TYR A 38 16.71 -1.94 -0.34
C TYR A 38 17.49 -0.96 -1.22
N ARG A 39 16.85 -0.46 -2.29
CA ARG A 39 17.41 0.42 -3.31
C ARG A 39 16.40 1.53 -3.66
N GLY A 40 16.67 2.26 -4.75
CA GLY A 40 15.85 3.38 -5.20
C GLY A 40 14.36 3.04 -5.37
N GLY A 41 14.02 1.82 -5.81
CA GLY A 41 12.62 1.40 -5.96
C GLY A 41 11.86 1.40 -4.63
N GLN A 42 12.46 0.89 -3.56
CA GLN A 42 11.84 0.89 -2.24
C GLN A 42 11.73 2.30 -1.65
N ASN A 43 12.70 3.18 -1.90
CA ASN A 43 12.58 4.60 -1.55
C ASN A 43 11.40 5.29 -2.25
N GLN A 44 11.14 4.95 -3.52
CA GLN A 44 9.97 5.46 -4.25
C GLN A 44 8.66 4.96 -3.65
N VAL A 45 8.60 3.67 -3.29
CA VAL A 45 7.42 3.10 -2.61
C VAL A 45 7.19 3.78 -1.26
N ARG A 46 8.24 4.02 -0.48
CA ARG A 46 8.16 4.79 0.77
C ARG A 46 7.57 6.19 0.55
N ALA A 47 8.08 6.92 -0.44
CA ALA A 47 7.57 8.25 -0.78
C ALA A 47 6.11 8.22 -1.22
N LEU A 48 5.74 7.21 -2.02
CA LEU A 48 4.36 6.98 -2.46
C LEU A 48 3.44 6.69 -1.26
N MET A 49 3.83 5.78 -0.38
CA MET A 49 3.07 5.46 0.84
C MET A 49 2.81 6.71 1.67
N ALA A 50 3.85 7.51 1.91
CA ALA A 50 3.76 8.73 2.69
C ALA A 50 2.80 9.75 2.08
N GLY A 51 2.87 9.96 0.76
CA GLY A 51 2.01 10.94 0.11
C GLY A 51 0.56 10.46 -0.10
N LEU A 52 0.31 9.15 -0.16
CA LEU A 52 -1.04 8.59 -0.18
C LEU A 52 -1.76 8.68 1.17
N ARG A 53 -1.05 8.95 2.29
CA ARG A 53 -1.67 9.10 3.63
C ARG A 53 -2.70 10.21 3.71
N SER A 54 -2.55 11.26 2.89
CA SER A 54 -3.48 12.39 2.87
C SER A 54 -4.68 12.18 1.96
N VAL A 55 -4.78 11.04 1.26
CA VAL A 55 -5.91 10.75 0.36
C VAL A 55 -7.06 10.20 1.19
N PRO A 56 -8.22 10.90 1.27
CA PRO A 56 -9.37 10.39 1.99
C PRO A 56 -9.91 9.12 1.34
N ASN A 57 -10.48 8.22 2.15
CA ASN A 57 -11.05 6.95 1.71
C ASN A 57 -10.07 6.01 0.98
N LEU A 58 -8.75 6.17 1.19
CA LEU A 58 -7.72 5.28 0.68
C LEU A 58 -7.09 4.48 1.81
N SER A 59 -7.04 3.17 1.66
CA SER A 59 -6.32 2.25 2.56
C SER A 59 -5.11 1.66 1.85
N GLN A 60 -4.05 1.40 2.61
CA GLN A 60 -2.79 0.88 2.10
C GLN A 60 -2.40 -0.38 2.84
N THR A 61 -1.84 -1.36 2.12
CA THR A 61 -1.22 -2.54 2.72
C THR A 61 0.08 -2.85 1.98
N LEU A 62 1.16 -3.10 2.72
CA LEU A 62 2.43 -3.61 2.20
C LEU A 62 2.53 -5.11 2.44
N VAL A 63 2.82 -5.86 1.38
CA VAL A 63 3.22 -7.27 1.44
C VAL A 63 4.71 -7.36 1.16
N ALA A 64 5.49 -7.76 2.16
CA ALA A 64 6.96 -7.79 2.08
C ALA A 64 7.56 -8.89 2.96
N ARG A 65 8.86 -9.14 2.80
CA ARG A 65 9.60 -10.07 3.69
C ARG A 65 9.63 -9.52 5.12
N PRO A 66 9.37 -10.36 6.15
CA PRO A 66 9.56 -9.96 7.55
C PRO A 66 10.93 -9.32 7.77
N GLY A 67 10.97 -8.25 8.57
CA GLY A 67 12.20 -7.54 8.93
C GLY A 67 12.90 -6.84 7.76
N SER A 68 12.24 -6.65 6.61
CA SER A 68 12.78 -5.77 5.58
C SER A 68 12.65 -4.31 6.04
N ARG A 69 13.62 -3.47 5.68
CA ARG A 69 13.59 -2.03 6.00
C ARG A 69 12.31 -1.34 5.51
N LEU A 70 11.73 -1.82 4.41
CA LEU A 70 10.48 -1.25 3.89
C LEU A 70 9.27 -1.58 4.77
N VAL A 71 9.29 -2.69 5.51
CA VAL A 71 8.30 -2.99 6.55
C VAL A 71 8.40 -1.99 7.68
N ASP A 72 9.60 -1.69 8.17
CA ASP A 72 9.82 -0.69 9.23
C ASP A 72 9.32 0.68 8.77
N ASP A 73 9.71 1.11 7.57
CA ASP A 73 9.24 2.38 6.98
C ASP A 73 7.72 2.43 6.82
N ALA A 74 7.06 1.31 6.47
CA ALA A 74 5.60 1.24 6.35
C ALA A 74 4.91 1.36 7.71
N LEU A 75 5.43 0.68 8.74
CA LEU A 75 4.93 0.76 10.10
C LEU A 75 5.04 2.19 10.66
N ASP A 76 6.17 2.86 10.44
CA ASP A 76 6.37 4.27 10.82
C ASP A 76 5.36 5.22 10.14
N LEU A 77 4.92 4.87 8.94
CA LEU A 77 3.90 5.61 8.20
C LEU A 77 2.46 5.22 8.57
N GLY A 78 2.27 4.24 9.46
CA GLY A 78 0.96 3.70 9.83
C GLY A 78 0.28 2.93 8.70
N VAL A 79 1.05 2.35 7.78
CA VAL A 79 0.56 1.49 6.70
C VAL A 79 0.51 0.05 7.20
N ASP A 80 -0.60 -0.65 6.95
CA ASP A 80 -0.74 -2.06 7.32
C ASP A 80 0.33 -2.90 6.62
N THR A 81 0.95 -3.84 7.34
CA THR A 81 1.94 -4.74 6.77
C THR A 81 1.49 -6.19 6.87
N ARG A 82 1.84 -6.99 5.86
CA ARG A 82 1.67 -8.43 5.82
C ARG A 82 2.96 -9.08 5.39
N SER A 83 3.34 -10.10 6.13
CA SER A 83 4.56 -10.84 5.87
C SER A 83 4.36 -11.88 4.77
N ILE A 84 5.34 -12.00 3.89
CA ILE A 84 5.46 -13.11 2.96
C ILE A 84 6.90 -13.64 2.95
N HIS A 85 7.04 -14.96 2.99
CA HIS A 85 8.33 -15.63 2.87
C HIS A 85 8.54 -15.99 1.40
N TRP A 86 9.50 -15.35 0.74
CA TRP A 86 9.80 -15.64 -0.66
C TRP A 86 10.65 -16.92 -0.77
N GLY A 87 10.15 -17.96 -1.46
CA GLY A 87 10.80 -19.29 -1.59
C GLY A 87 9.89 -20.34 -2.25
N GLY A 88 10.46 -21.41 -2.82
CA GLY A 88 9.89 -22.29 -3.88
C GLY A 88 8.52 -22.98 -3.71
N ALA A 89 7.78 -22.79 -2.62
CA ALA A 89 6.42 -23.31 -2.43
C ALA A 89 5.32 -22.24 -2.63
N MET A 90 5.59 -21.25 -3.49
CA MET A 90 5.06 -19.89 -3.34
C MET A 90 3.80 -19.50 -4.11
N VAL A 91 3.11 -20.43 -4.76
CA VAL A 91 1.94 -20.04 -5.57
C VAL A 91 0.71 -19.78 -4.69
N GLU A 92 0.49 -20.57 -3.62
CA GLU A 92 -0.80 -20.53 -2.91
C GLU A 92 -0.90 -19.45 -1.83
N GLY A 93 0.13 -19.26 -0.99
CA GLY A 93 0.10 -18.28 0.10
C GLY A 93 0.06 -16.82 -0.40
N THR A 94 0.78 -16.53 -1.48
CA THR A 94 0.79 -15.23 -2.16
C THR A 94 -0.57 -14.91 -2.76
N LEU A 95 -1.16 -15.86 -3.48
CA LEU A 95 -2.49 -15.74 -4.06
C LEU A 95 -3.56 -15.62 -2.97
N ARG A 96 -3.42 -16.32 -1.85
CA ARG A 96 -4.34 -16.20 -0.71
C ARG A 96 -4.26 -14.82 -0.06
N CYS A 97 -3.07 -14.25 0.09
CA CYS A 97 -2.90 -12.90 0.61
C CYS A 97 -3.48 -11.86 -0.35
N TYR A 98 -3.22 -12.01 -1.65
CA TYR A 98 -3.83 -11.21 -2.72
C TYR A 98 -5.37 -11.28 -2.67
N ALA A 99 -5.91 -12.50 -2.64
CA ALA A 99 -7.33 -12.77 -2.55
C ALA A 99 -7.94 -12.18 -1.26
N GLN A 100 -7.29 -12.27 -0.11
CA GLN A 100 -7.83 -11.76 1.15
C GLN A 100 -7.80 -10.23 1.25
N VAL A 101 -6.85 -9.56 0.60
CA VAL A 101 -6.88 -8.10 0.44
C VAL A 101 -8.00 -7.70 -0.53
N ALA A 102 -8.18 -8.45 -1.62
CA ALA A 102 -9.22 -8.20 -2.62
C ALA A 102 -10.66 -8.51 -2.12
N HIS A 103 -10.85 -9.55 -1.30
CA HIS A 103 -12.15 -10.10 -0.89
C HIS A 103 -12.71 -9.58 0.44
N ARG A 104 -12.00 -8.72 1.19
CA ARG A 104 -12.63 -7.93 2.27
C ARG A 104 -13.73 -6.96 1.75
N SER A 105 -14.00 -6.96 0.45
CA SER A 105 -15.02 -6.20 -0.26
C SER A 105 -16.46 -6.72 -0.13
N GLN A 106 -16.72 -7.88 0.49
CA GLN A 106 -18.10 -8.43 0.53
C GLN A 106 -18.73 -8.55 1.93
N SER A 107 -17.94 -8.53 3.02
CA SER A 107 -18.51 -8.87 4.34
C SER A 107 -19.02 -7.68 5.16
N SER A 108 -18.67 -6.43 4.81
CA SER A 108 -19.17 -5.25 5.53
C SER A 108 -20.52 -4.73 5.02
N ALA A 109 -21.05 -5.30 3.92
CA ALA A 109 -22.32 -4.89 3.33
C ALA A 109 -23.52 -5.74 3.83
N LEU A 110 -23.29 -6.76 4.66
CA LEU A 110 -24.33 -7.72 5.10
C LEU A 110 -24.68 -7.62 6.60
N THR A 111 -24.10 -6.68 7.34
CA THR A 111 -24.43 -6.45 8.77
C THR A 111 -25.08 -5.09 9.02
N ALA A 112 -25.43 -4.36 7.95
CA ALA A 112 -26.08 -3.05 8.03
C ALA A 112 -27.37 -3.01 7.18
N ALA A 113 -28.14 -4.10 7.19
CA ALA A 113 -29.49 -4.18 6.65
C ALA A 113 -30.43 -4.76 7.71
#